data_AF-A0A7W1KB54-F1
#
_entry.id   AF-A0A7W1KB54-F1
#
_cell.length_a   1.000
_cell.length_b   1.000
_cell.length_c   1.000
_cell.angle_alpha   90.00
_cell.angle_beta   90.00
_cell.angle_gamma   90.00
#
_symmetry.space_group_name_H-M   'P 1'
#
loop_
_entity.id
_entity.type
_entity.pdbx_description
1 polymer ?
#
loop_
_entity_poly.entity_id
_entity_poly.type
_entity_poly.pdbx_seq_one_letter_code
_entity_poly.pdbx_strand_id
1 'polypeptide(L)'
;MFAAATGRVLRTPLAPGFSCVGCGARDGRLWTRAEGWSVGRCRNCGLLRTWPVPDTDVLRRAYEAPSYFGARTDGDRDAWAQRAAQILSVLPDASHGVLDFGAGEGHLVRALRGAGVHAHGVEPSPA
;
A
#
# COMPACT_ATOMS: atom_id res chain seq x y z
N MET A 1 11.14 16.06 -9.66
CA MET A 1 10.08 17.06 -9.85
C MET A 1 8.77 16.31 -10.09
N PHE A 2 8.03 15.98 -9.03
CA PHE A 2 6.71 15.36 -9.21
C PHE A 2 5.75 16.45 -9.65
N ALA A 3 5.29 16.36 -10.90
CA ALA A 3 4.23 17.23 -11.39
C ALA A 3 3.01 17.03 -10.47
N ALA A 4 2.58 18.10 -9.81
CA ALA A 4 1.29 18.11 -9.16
C ALA A 4 0.25 17.82 -10.24
N ALA A 5 -0.29 16.61 -10.24
CA ALA A 5 -1.42 16.28 -11.09
C ALA A 5 -2.56 17.21 -10.65
N THR A 6 -2.75 18.30 -11.39
CA THR A 6 -3.93 19.16 -11.33
C THR A 6 -5.09 18.37 -11.93
N GLY A 7 -5.44 17.26 -11.27
CA GLY A 7 -6.57 16.43 -11.62
C GLY A 7 -7.81 17.31 -11.61
N ARG A 8 -8.37 17.53 -12.79
CA ARG A 8 -9.64 18.24 -12.99
C ARG A 8 -10.65 17.58 -12.06
N VAL A 9 -11.07 18.29 -11.01
CA VAL A 9 -12.02 17.74 -10.02
C VAL A 9 -13.32 17.46 -10.74
N LEU A 10 -13.56 16.19 -11.06
CA LEU A 10 -14.83 15.77 -11.61
C LEU A 10 -15.87 15.87 -10.47
N ARG A 11 -16.95 16.60 -10.69
CA ARG A 11 -18.03 16.74 -9.70
C ARG A 11 -19.01 15.57 -9.73
N THR A 12 -18.76 14.59 -10.60
CA THR A 12 -19.60 13.42 -10.78
C THR A 12 -19.63 12.61 -9.48
N PRO A 13 -20.82 12.35 -8.91
CA PRO A 13 -20.98 11.38 -7.84
C PRO A 13 -20.39 10.03 -8.27
N LEU A 14 -19.79 9.30 -7.33
CA LEU A 14 -19.44 7.91 -7.59
C LEU A 14 -20.71 7.08 -7.76
N ALA A 15 -20.60 5.97 -8.49
CA ALA A 15 -21.70 5.02 -8.68
C ALA A 15 -22.34 4.59 -7.32
N PRO A 16 -23.60 4.13 -7.33
CA PRO A 16 -24.28 3.70 -6.11
C PRO A 16 -23.45 2.68 -5.32
N GLY A 17 -23.47 2.78 -3.99
CA GLY A 17 -22.77 1.86 -3.10
C GLY A 17 -21.39 2.31 -2.62
N PHE A 18 -20.97 3.55 -2.90
CA PHE A 18 -19.75 4.09 -2.30
C PHE A 18 -19.80 4.04 -0.76
N SER A 19 -18.74 3.50 -0.17
CA SER A 19 -18.50 3.51 1.26
C SER A 19 -17.01 3.75 1.52
N CYS A 20 -16.70 4.76 2.31
CA CYS A 20 -15.33 5.11 2.66
C CYS A 20 -14.79 4.13 3.71
N VAL A 21 -13.68 3.46 3.42
CA VAL A 21 -13.00 2.57 4.39
C VAL A 21 -12.34 3.32 5.55
N GLY A 22 -12.04 4.61 5.37
CA GLY A 22 -11.41 5.42 6.42
C GLY A 22 -12.38 6.00 7.44
N CYS A 23 -13.60 6.41 7.02
CA CYS A 23 -14.56 7.08 7.91
C CYS A 23 -16.01 6.57 7.81
N GLY A 24 -16.28 5.55 7.00
CA GLY A 24 -17.63 4.99 6.82
C GLY A 24 -18.62 5.85 6.02
N ALA A 25 -18.28 7.09 5.68
CA ALA A 25 -19.16 7.97 4.92
C ALA A 25 -19.49 7.39 3.54
N ARG A 26 -20.75 7.58 3.12
CA ARG A 26 -21.29 7.10 1.84
C ARG A 26 -21.31 8.16 0.74
N ASP A 27 -20.68 9.31 0.99
CA ASP A 27 -20.56 10.40 0.03
C ASP A 27 -19.14 10.48 -0.54
N GLY A 28 -19.05 10.25 -1.86
CA GLY A 28 -17.82 10.30 -2.62
C GLY A 28 -18.03 10.92 -3.99
N ARG A 29 -16.96 11.47 -4.57
CA ARG A 29 -16.94 12.02 -5.93
C ARG A 29 -15.80 11.43 -6.73
N LEU A 30 -15.97 11.36 -8.04
CA LEU A 30 -14.89 11.00 -8.96
C LEU A 30 -13.78 12.05 -8.88
N TRP A 31 -12.55 11.63 -8.60
CA TRP A 31 -11.39 12.50 -8.56
C TRP A 31 -10.66 12.52 -9.91
N THR A 32 -10.31 11.33 -10.42
CA THR A 32 -9.66 11.17 -11.71
C THR A 32 -9.92 9.76 -12.26
N ARG A 33 -9.46 9.50 -13.49
CA ARG A 33 -9.32 8.16 -14.06
C ARG A 33 -7.85 7.91 -14.39
N ALA A 34 -7.35 6.72 -14.08
CA ALA A 34 -5.96 6.32 -14.35
C ALA A 34 -5.94 4.84 -14.72
N GLU A 35 -5.31 4.50 -15.85
CA GLU A 35 -5.08 3.10 -16.27
C GLU A 35 -6.34 2.21 -16.23
N GLY A 36 -7.46 2.72 -16.74
CA GLY A 36 -8.74 2.00 -16.75
C GLY A 36 -9.52 2.05 -15.43
N TRP A 37 -8.92 2.56 -14.35
CA TRP A 37 -9.55 2.70 -13.05
C TRP A 37 -10.14 4.09 -12.82
N SER A 38 -11.19 4.17 -12.01
CA SER A 38 -11.64 5.44 -11.43
C SER A 38 -11.02 5.59 -10.04
N VAL A 39 -10.60 6.80 -9.71
CA VAL A 39 -10.18 7.16 -8.35
C VAL A 39 -11.28 8.02 -7.74
N GLY A 40 -11.87 7.56 -6.65
CA GLY A 40 -12.87 8.28 -5.87
C GLY A 40 -12.25 9.05 -4.70
N ARG A 41 -12.82 10.22 -4.37
CA ARG A 41 -12.49 10.99 -3.17
C ARG A 41 -13.69 11.04 -2.23
N CYS A 42 -13.49 10.62 -0.98
CA CYS A 42 -14.49 10.82 0.07
C CYS A 42 -14.69 12.32 0.33
N ARG A 43 -15.94 12.79 0.42
CA ARG A 43 -16.21 14.21 0.73
C ARG A 43 -16.03 14.56 2.20
N ASN A 44 -16.08 13.57 3.09
CA ASN A 44 -15.92 13.75 4.53
C ASN A 44 -14.44 13.79 4.95
N CYS A 45 -13.71 12.68 4.82
CA CYS A 45 -12.32 12.60 5.28
C CYS A 45 -11.27 12.88 4.19
N GLY A 46 -11.69 13.05 2.93
CA GLY A 46 -10.77 13.34 1.83
C GLY A 46 -9.99 12.15 1.27
N LEU A 47 -10.11 10.94 1.84
CA LEU A 47 -9.44 9.72 1.36
C LEU A 47 -9.66 9.51 -0.14
N LEU A 48 -8.56 9.31 -0.87
CA LEU A 48 -8.54 8.87 -2.26
C LEU A 48 -8.41 7.34 -2.32
N ARG A 49 -9.20 6.70 -3.18
CA ARG A 49 -9.14 5.25 -3.39
C ARG A 49 -9.58 4.88 -4.80
N THR A 50 -9.11 3.74 -5.29
CA THR A 50 -9.68 3.10 -6.49
C THR A 50 -11.15 2.76 -6.26
N TRP A 51 -11.97 2.98 -7.30
CA TRP A 51 -13.39 2.71 -7.33
C TRP A 51 -13.85 2.15 -8.69
N PRO A 52 -14.71 1.12 -8.73
CA PRO A 52 -15.09 0.26 -7.60
C PRO A 52 -13.85 -0.42 -6.99
N VAL A 53 -14.02 -0.99 -5.80
CA VAL A 53 -12.96 -1.82 -5.20
C VAL A 53 -12.75 -3.01 -6.14
N PRO A 54 -11.53 -3.26 -6.63
CA PRO A 54 -11.26 -4.46 -7.40
C PRO A 54 -11.61 -5.68 -6.56
N ASP A 55 -12.24 -6.69 -7.17
CA ASP A 55 -12.47 -7.95 -6.49
C ASP A 55 -11.14 -8.67 -6.20
N THR A 56 -11.21 -9.67 -5.33
CA THR A 56 -10.04 -10.44 -4.89
C THR A 56 -9.31 -11.12 -6.05
N ASP A 57 -10.01 -11.54 -7.10
CA ASP A 57 -9.39 -12.19 -8.25
C ASP A 57 -8.63 -11.20 -9.14
N VAL A 58 -9.14 -9.98 -9.31
CA VAL A 58 -8.42 -8.90 -9.99
C VAL A 58 -7.16 -8.55 -9.21
N LEU A 59 -7.25 -8.40 -7.89
CA LEU A 59 -6.09 -8.13 -7.05
C LEU A 59 -5.07 -9.26 -7.14
N ARG A 60 -5.50 -10.51 -6.95
CA ARG A 60 -4.65 -11.69 -7.02
C ARG A 60 -3.89 -11.77 -8.35
N ARG A 61 -4.59 -11.60 -9.48
CA ARG A 61 -3.94 -11.58 -10.81
C ARG A 61 -2.90 -10.47 -10.93
N ALA A 62 -3.15 -9.29 -10.35
CA ALA A 62 -2.18 -8.20 -10.36
C ALA A 62 -0.92 -8.52 -9.53
N TYR A 63 -1.09 -9.19 -8.40
CA TYR A 63 -0.01 -9.65 -7.51
C TYR A 63 0.79 -10.83 -8.09
N GLU A 64 0.16 -11.71 -8.88
CA GLU A 64 0.78 -12.84 -9.57
C GLU A 64 1.48 -12.44 -10.89
N ALA A 65 1.24 -11.22 -11.38
CA ALA A 65 1.81 -10.77 -12.66
C ALA A 65 3.34 -10.64 -12.57
N PRO A 66 4.12 -11.11 -13.57
CA PRO A 66 5.59 -11.00 -13.56
C PRO A 66 6.11 -9.55 -13.40
N SER A 67 5.34 -8.57 -13.87
CA SER A 67 5.64 -7.14 -13.72
C SER A 67 5.59 -6.64 -12.26
N TYR A 68 4.92 -7.36 -11.36
CA TYR A 68 4.78 -6.98 -9.96
C TYR A 68 6.13 -7.03 -9.23
N PHE A 69 6.92 -8.07 -9.50
CA PHE A 69 8.29 -8.21 -8.99
C PHE A 69 9.33 -7.61 -9.93
N GLY A 70 9.15 -7.73 -11.26
CA GLY A 70 10.15 -7.28 -12.25
C GLY A 70 10.44 -5.78 -12.30
N ALA A 71 9.57 -4.93 -11.73
CA ALA A 71 9.81 -3.49 -11.59
C ALA A 71 10.51 -3.11 -10.26
N ARG A 72 10.69 -4.06 -9.34
CA ARG A 72 11.36 -3.86 -8.07
C ARG A 72 12.81 -4.33 -8.25
N THR A 73 13.68 -3.43 -8.68
CA THR A 73 15.11 -3.62 -8.44
C THR A 73 15.29 -3.87 -6.96
N ASP A 74 15.83 -5.04 -6.62
CA ASP A 74 16.26 -5.44 -5.28
C ASP A 74 16.67 -4.20 -4.50
N GLY A 75 15.86 -3.81 -3.52
CA GLY A 75 16.15 -2.62 -2.74
C GLY A 75 17.53 -2.81 -2.14
N ASP A 76 18.42 -1.85 -2.40
CA ASP A 76 19.77 -1.80 -1.86
C ASP A 76 19.79 -2.33 -0.42
N ARG A 77 20.64 -3.33 -0.14
CA ARG A 77 20.73 -3.96 1.19
C ARG A 77 20.90 -2.90 2.28
N ASP A 78 21.63 -1.83 1.96
CA ASP A 78 21.88 -0.72 2.86
C ASP A 78 20.60 0.09 3.14
N ALA A 79 19.72 0.25 2.13
CA ALA A 79 18.43 0.90 2.31
C ALA A 79 17.51 0.12 3.26
N TRP A 80 17.50 -1.22 3.19
CA TRP A 80 16.69 -2.04 4.10
C TRP A 80 17.25 -2.08 5.52
N ALA A 81 18.58 -2.11 5.67
CA ALA A 81 19.23 -1.98 6.97
C ALA A 81 18.92 -0.61 7.61
N GLN A 82 18.99 0.48 6.83
CA GLN A 82 18.62 1.81 7.30
C GLN A 82 17.14 1.89 7.68
N ARG A 83 16.26 1.28 6.89
CA ARG A 83 14.82 1.23 7.21
C ARG A 83 14.55 0.47 8.50
N ALA A 84 15.22 -0.66 8.71
CA ALA A 84 15.12 -1.42 9.96
C ALA A 84 15.56 -0.55 11.15
N ALA A 85 16.70 0.14 11.06
CA ALA A 85 17.18 1.03 12.12
C ALA A 85 16.18 2.16 12.46
N GLN A 86 15.54 2.76 11.45
CA GLN A 86 14.50 3.79 11.66
C GLN A 86 13.26 3.25 12.40
N ILE A 87 12.86 2.01 12.10
CA ILE A 87 11.74 1.36 12.80
C ILE A 87 12.15 1.10 14.25
N LEU A 88 13.33 0.53 14.48
CA LEU A 88 13.82 0.23 15.82
C LEU A 88 14.00 1.48 16.68
N SER A 89 14.34 2.63 16.10
CA SER A 89 14.51 3.88 16.86
C SER A 89 13.21 4.47 17.40
N VAL A 90 12.05 4.00 16.95
CA VAL A 90 10.73 4.48 17.40
C VAL A 90 9.90 3.39 18.09
N LEU A 91 10.34 2.13 18.01
CA LEU A 91 9.68 1.05 18.71
C LEU A 91 9.98 1.13 20.21
N PRO A 92 8.98 0.92 21.08
CA PRO A 92 9.24 0.87 22.51
C PRO A 92 10.10 -0.35 22.86
N ASP A 93 10.97 -0.22 23.86
CA ASP A 93 11.89 -1.28 24.32
C ASP A 93 11.18 -2.58 24.71
N ALA A 94 9.90 -2.50 25.10
CA ALA A 94 9.05 -3.64 25.41
C ALA A 94 8.58 -4.43 24.17
N SER A 95 8.98 -4.04 22.96
CA SER A 95 8.57 -4.74 21.73
C SER A 95 9.25 -6.11 21.63
N HIS A 96 8.47 -7.17 21.72
CA HIS A 96 8.97 -8.56 21.67
C HIS A 96 9.07 -9.13 20.25
N GLY A 97 8.64 -8.39 19.23
CA GLY A 97 8.76 -8.82 17.84
C GLY A 97 8.07 -7.89 16.85
N VAL A 98 8.31 -8.11 15.56
CA VAL A 98 7.76 -7.32 14.45
C VAL A 98 7.09 -8.25 13.45
N LEU A 99 5.89 -7.88 13.00
CA LEU A 99 5.17 -8.55 11.92
C LEU A 99 5.06 -7.60 10.72
N ASP A 100 5.59 -8.01 9.57
CA ASP A 100 5.56 -7.25 8.32
C ASP A 100 4.49 -7.80 7.38
N PHE A 101 3.45 -7.00 7.08
CA PHE A 101 2.37 -7.37 6.15
C PHE A 101 2.67 -6.82 4.75
N GLY A 102 2.69 -7.69 3.75
CA GLY A 102 3.19 -7.34 2.41
C GLY A 102 4.72 -7.37 2.37
N ALA A 103 5.31 -8.40 3.00
CA ALA A 103 6.74 -8.50 3.19
C ALA A 103 7.52 -8.67 1.87
N GLY A 104 6.84 -8.96 0.75
CA GLY A 104 7.47 -9.23 -0.54
C GLY A 104 8.56 -10.30 -0.41
N GLU A 105 9.75 -10.00 -0.92
CA GLU A 105 10.93 -10.89 -0.83
C GLU A 105 11.52 -11.02 0.59
N GLY A 106 10.99 -10.30 1.58
CA GLY A 106 11.37 -10.41 2.99
C GLY A 106 12.62 -9.63 3.40
N HIS A 107 13.09 -8.68 2.60
CA HIS A 107 14.32 -7.91 2.88
C HIS A 107 14.28 -7.18 4.22
N LEU A 108 13.16 -6.53 4.54
CA LEU A 108 12.97 -5.86 5.83
C LEU A 108 13.01 -6.86 6.99
N VAL A 109 12.34 -8.01 6.85
CA VAL A 109 12.35 -9.08 7.87
C VAL A 109 13.77 -9.60 8.10
N ARG A 110 14.56 -9.81 7.04
CA ARG A 110 15.98 -10.20 7.15
C ARG A 110 16.81 -9.13 7.85
N ALA A 111 16.62 -7.86 7.51
CA ALA A 111 17.34 -6.75 8.14
C ALA A 111 17.01 -6.63 9.63
N LEU A 112 15.73 -6.73 10.01
CA LEU A 112 15.30 -6.72 11.42
C LEU A 112 15.87 -7.91 12.20
N ARG A 113 15.86 -9.12 11.62
CA ARG A 113 16.49 -10.31 12.24
C ARG A 113 18.00 -10.13 12.40
N GLY A 114 18.68 -9.55 11.42
CA GLY A 114 20.10 -9.21 11.52
C GLY A 114 20.43 -8.23 12.65
N ALA A 115 19.47 -7.38 13.03
CA ALA A 115 19.54 -6.49 14.19
C ALA A 115 19.11 -7.16 15.51
N GLY A 116 18.88 -8.47 15.53
CA GLY A 116 18.50 -9.23 16.72
C GLY A 116 17.01 -9.23 17.06
N VAL A 117 16.15 -8.73 16.17
CA VAL A 117 14.70 -8.66 16.41
C VAL A 117 14.01 -9.94 15.97
N HIS A 118 13.08 -10.44 16.79
CA HIS A 118 12.19 -11.52 16.42
C HIS A 118 11.14 -11.02 15.40
N ALA A 119 11.45 -11.12 14.12
CA ALA A 119 10.61 -10.63 13.03
C ALA A 119 10.00 -11.74 12.17
N HIS A 120 8.78 -11.51 11.68
CA HIS A 120 8.01 -12.38 10.77
C HIS A 120 7.43 -11.57 9.62
N GLY A 121 7.22 -12.22 8.47
CA GLY A 121 6.62 -11.60 7.29
C GLY A 121 5.43 -12.40 6.78
N VAL A 122 4.42 -11.69 6.27
CA VAL A 122 3.27 -12.26 5.57
C VAL A 122 3.26 -11.72 4.14
N GLU A 123 3.33 -12.62 3.18
CA GLU A 123 3.23 -12.31 1.75
C GLU A 123 2.38 -13.39 1.07
N PRO A 124 1.18 -13.04 0.57
CA PRO A 124 0.32 -13.99 -0.12
C PRO A 124 0.84 -14.37 -1.52
N SER A 125 1.64 -13.51 -2.16
CA SER A 125 2.25 -13.87 -3.44
C SER A 125 3.33 -14.94 -3.25
N PRO A 126 3.36 -15.99 -4.09
CA PRO A 126 4.50 -16.89 -4.10
C PRO A 126 5.77 -16.13 -4.51
N ALA A 127 6.90 -16.53 -3.91
CA ALA A 127 8.22 -16.06 -4.28
C ALA A 127 8.65 -16.62 -5.66
#